data_AF-A0AA43ULF1-F1
#
_entry.id   AF-A0AA43ULF1-F1
#
_cell.length_a   1.000
_cell.length_b   1.000
_cell.length_c   1.000
_cell.angle_alpha   90.00
_cell.angle_beta   90.00
_cell.angle_gamma   90.00
#
_symmetry.space_group_name_H-M   'P 1'
#
loop_
_entity.id
_entity.type
_entity.pdbx_description
1 polymer ?
#
loop_
_entity_poly.entity_id
_entity_poly.type
_entity_poly.pdbx_seq_one_letter_code
_entity_poly.pdbx_strand_id
1 'polypeptide(L)'
;MTEAEIREGITMMPLSEVMGLYGEKNVSQALASYRAVKDSDTETFLHDKAINQEKKDVTRTYVAIDDVTKDVVGFISLGVKSV
;
A
#
# COMPACT_ATOMS: atom_id res chain seq x y z
N MET A 1 -34.67 10.23 -8.60
CA MET A 1 -33.71 9.96 -7.51
C MET A 1 -32.35 10.04 -8.18
N THR A 2 -31.74 11.23 -8.22
CA THR A 2 -30.49 11.44 -8.95
C THR A 2 -29.37 10.84 -8.13
N GLU A 3 -28.82 9.74 -8.66
CA GLU A 3 -27.64 9.05 -8.16
C GLU A 3 -26.58 10.10 -7.88
N ALA A 4 -26.37 10.37 -6.59
CA ALA A 4 -25.17 11.04 -6.15
C ALA A 4 -24.02 10.21 -6.70
N GLU A 5 -23.20 10.82 -7.54
CA GLU A 5 -21.91 10.27 -7.95
C GLU A 5 -21.17 9.89 -6.67
N ILE A 6 -21.24 8.63 -6.28
CA ILE A 6 -20.32 8.06 -5.29
C ILE A 6 -18.98 8.26 -5.97
N ARG A 7 -18.22 9.26 -5.54
CA ARG A 7 -16.84 9.41 -5.96
C ARG A 7 -16.11 8.20 -5.41
N GLU A 8 -16.02 7.16 -6.24
CA GLU A 8 -15.14 6.03 -6.00
C GLU A 8 -13.73 6.59 -5.80
N GLY A 9 -13.22 6.36 -4.60
CA GLY A 9 -12.04 7.03 -4.08
C GLY A 9 -10.86 6.08 -4.07
N ILE A 10 -9.67 6.66 -4.25
CA ILE A 10 -8.43 6.02 -3.85
C ILE A 10 -8.09 6.57 -2.47
N THR A 11 -8.09 5.70 -1.47
CA THR A 11 -7.69 6.06 -0.11
C THR A 11 -6.21 5.75 0.07
N MET A 12 -5.43 6.75 0.50
CA MET A 12 -4.03 6.55 0.88
C MET A 12 -3.89 6.44 2.39
N MET A 13 -3.26 5.36 2.85
CA MET A 13 -3.02 5.12 4.28
C MET A 13 -1.58 4.67 4.54
N PRO A 14 -1.01 4.99 5.72
CA PRO A 14 0.24 4.41 6.17
C PRO A 14 0.15 2.89 6.23
N LEU A 15 1.17 2.18 5.74
CA LEU A 15 1.20 0.72 5.75
C LEU A 15 1.08 0.15 7.17
N SER A 16 1.64 0.84 8.16
CA SER A 16 1.50 0.50 9.58
C SER A 16 0.05 0.53 10.06
N GLU A 17 -0.75 1.49 9.61
CA GLU A 17 -2.18 1.58 9.93
C GLU A 17 -2.96 0.45 9.25
N VAL A 18 -2.69 0.19 7.97
CA VAL A 18 -3.32 -0.90 7.21
C VAL A 18 -3.02 -2.26 7.84
N MET A 19 -1.78 -2.49 8.29
CA MET A 19 -1.42 -3.70 9.03
C MET A 19 -2.14 -3.80 10.39
N GLY A 20 -2.36 -2.68 11.08
CA GLY A 20 -3.13 -2.64 12.32
C GLY A 20 -4.60 -2.99 12.13
N LEU A 21 -5.20 -2.57 11.02
CA LEU A 21 -6.62 -2.81 10.71
C LEU A 21 -6.89 -4.22 10.18
N TYR A 22 -6.03 -4.72 9.29
CA TYR A 22 -6.29 -5.94 8.51
C TYR A 22 -5.38 -7.13 8.85
N GLY A 23 -4.31 -6.89 9.63
CA GLY A 23 -3.32 -7.89 9.99
C GLY A 23 -2.26 -8.12 8.91
N GLU A 24 -1.02 -8.31 9.34
CA GLU A 24 0.16 -8.41 8.46
C GLU A 24 0.04 -9.48 7.37
N LYS A 25 -0.54 -10.65 7.67
CA LYS A 25 -0.71 -11.74 6.70
C LYS A 25 -1.62 -11.35 5.53
N ASN A 26 -2.76 -10.73 5.82
CA ASN A 26 -3.72 -10.32 4.78
C ASN A 26 -3.14 -9.18 3.95
N VAL A 27 -2.46 -8.22 4.61
CA VAL A 27 -1.77 -7.13 3.93
C VAL A 27 -0.67 -7.66 3.02
N SER A 28 0.14 -8.61 3.48
CA SER A 28 1.18 -9.24 2.65
C SER A 28 0.60 -9.89 1.39
N GLN A 29 -0.57 -10.55 1.48
CA GLN A 29 -1.25 -11.12 0.32
C GLN A 29 -1.75 -10.03 -0.65
N ALA A 30 -2.30 -8.93 -0.12
CA ALA A 30 -2.76 -7.80 -0.93
C ALA A 30 -1.59 -7.05 -1.59
N LEU A 31 -0.45 -6.91 -0.92
CA LEU A 31 0.74 -6.33 -1.53
C LEU A 31 1.28 -7.22 -2.64
N ALA A 32 1.24 -8.55 -2.48
CA ALA A 32 1.71 -9.51 -3.49
C ALA A 32 0.85 -9.54 -4.76
N SER A 33 -0.38 -9.02 -4.74
CA SER A 33 -1.22 -8.91 -5.94
C SER A 33 -0.93 -7.65 -6.76
N TYR A 34 -0.21 -6.67 -6.20
CA TYR A 34 0.18 -5.46 -6.92
C TYR A 34 1.06 -5.78 -8.13
N ARG A 35 0.80 -5.10 -9.24
CA ARG A 35 1.59 -5.21 -10.47
C ARG A 35 2.07 -3.84 -10.92
N ALA A 36 3.38 -3.70 -11.08
CA ALA A 36 3.95 -2.48 -11.64
C ALA A 36 3.91 -2.52 -13.17
N VAL A 37 3.47 -1.42 -13.80
CA VAL A 37 3.36 -1.32 -15.27
C VAL A 37 4.74 -1.22 -15.94
N LYS A 38 5.75 -0.67 -15.26
CA LYS A 38 7.05 -0.32 -15.87
C LYS A 38 8.27 -0.80 -15.11
N ASP A 39 8.19 -0.91 -13.79
CA ASP A 39 9.36 -1.11 -12.93
C ASP A 39 9.17 -2.30 -11.99
N SER A 40 9.75 -3.44 -12.36
CA SER A 40 9.71 -4.67 -11.57
C SER A 40 10.40 -4.54 -10.21
N ASP A 41 11.31 -3.59 -10.04
CA ASP A 41 11.99 -3.39 -8.76
C ASP A 41 11.03 -2.76 -7.74
N THR A 42 10.14 -1.86 -8.19
CA THR A 42 9.08 -1.30 -7.33
C THR A 42 8.06 -2.37 -6.91
N GLU A 43 7.73 -3.29 -7.81
CA GLU A 43 6.87 -4.44 -7.50
C GLU A 43 7.54 -5.35 -6.46
N THR A 44 8.78 -5.76 -6.72
CA THR A 44 9.57 -6.59 -5.81
C THR A 44 9.74 -5.93 -4.45
N PHE A 45 9.95 -4.61 -4.41
CA PHE A 45 10.02 -3.86 -3.16
C PHE A 45 8.72 -4.00 -2.36
N LEU A 46 7.57 -3.80 -3.01
CA LEU A 46 6.28 -3.85 -2.32
C LEU A 46 5.96 -5.26 -1.83
N HIS A 47 6.28 -6.29 -2.62
CA HIS A 47 6.03 -7.69 -2.29
C HIS A 47 6.89 -8.19 -1.13
N ASP A 48 8.20 -7.90 -1.18
CA ASP A 48 9.17 -8.60 -0.31
C ASP A 48 9.72 -7.72 0.81
N LYS A 49 9.75 -6.39 0.62
CA LYS A 49 10.55 -5.48 1.46
C LYS A 49 9.72 -4.49 2.24
N ALA A 50 8.61 -3.98 1.71
CA ALA A 50 7.87 -2.85 2.28
C ALA A 50 7.46 -3.07 3.76
N ILE A 51 6.84 -4.22 4.08
CA ILE A 51 6.43 -4.55 5.46
C ILE A 51 7.64 -4.57 6.40
N ASN A 52 8.72 -5.25 6.00
CA ASN A 52 9.92 -5.37 6.82
C ASN A 52 10.62 -4.03 7.02
N GLN A 53 10.64 -3.15 6.01
CA GLN A 53 11.27 -1.84 6.12
C GLN A 53 10.42 -0.84 6.91
N GLU A 54 9.09 -0.89 6.81
CA GLU A 54 8.16 -0.14 7.66
C GLU A 54 8.36 -0.51 9.14
N LYS A 55 8.40 -1.82 9.45
CA LYS A 55 8.58 -2.31 10.83
C LYS A 55 9.94 -1.98 11.44
N LYS A 56 10.96 -1.77 10.61
CA LYS A 56 12.32 -1.39 11.05
C LYS A 56 12.55 0.11 11.05
N ASP A 57 11.51 0.91 10.80
CA ASP A 57 11.59 2.37 10.65
C ASP A 57 12.63 2.81 9.59
N VAL A 58 12.93 1.95 8.62
CA VAL A 58 13.83 2.28 7.50
C VAL A 58 13.08 3.10 6.45
N THR A 59 11.79 2.84 6.30
CA THR A 59 10.91 3.56 5.38
C THR A 59 9.57 3.88 6.03
N ARG A 60 8.90 4.91 5.53
CA ARG A 60 7.46 5.11 5.68
C ARG A 60 6.78 4.86 4.34
N THR A 61 5.96 3.82 4.28
CA THR A 61 5.23 3.42 3.09
C THR A 61 3.77 3.80 3.24
N TYR A 62 3.22 4.47 2.24
CA TYR A 62 1.79 4.75 2.12
C TYR A 62 1.25 3.95 0.93
N VAL A 63 0.18 3.21 1.16
CA VAL A 63 -0.48 2.41 0.13
C VAL A 63 -1.76 3.09 -0.32
N ALA A 64 -1.96 3.13 -1.63
CA ALA A 64 -3.17 3.61 -2.27
C ALA A 64 -4.09 2.41 -2.51
N ILE A 65 -5.25 2.40 -1.89
CA ILE A 65 -6.24 1.33 -1.95
C ILE A 65 -7.47 1.84 -2.69
N ASP A 66 -7.94 1.06 -3.65
CA ASP A 66 -9.23 1.29 -4.29
C ASP A 66 -10.36 0.96 -3.30
N ASP A 67 -11.24 1.92 -3.03
CA ASP A 67 -12.29 1.74 -2.03
C ASP A 67 -13.35 0.71 -2.45
N VAL A 68 -13.46 0.38 -3.73
CA VAL A 68 -14.43 -0.58 -4.29
C VAL A 68 -13.83 -1.97 -4.34
N THR A 69 -12.68 -2.14 -5.00
CA THR A 69 -12.09 -3.47 -5.20
C THR A 69 -11.25 -3.93 -4.02
N LYS A 70 -10.85 -3.00 -3.14
CA LYS A 70 -9.88 -3.22 -2.06
C LYS A 70 -8.49 -3.62 -2.55
N ASP A 71 -8.21 -3.42 -3.84
CA ASP A 71 -6.90 -3.68 -4.41
C ASP A 71 -5.94 -2.53 -4.11
N VAL A 72 -4.66 -2.88 -4.01
CA VAL A 72 -3.59 -1.89 -3.95
C VAL A 72 -3.31 -1.42 -5.37
N VAL A 73 -3.62 -0.16 -5.64
CA VAL A 73 -3.46 0.47 -6.97
C VAL A 73 -2.16 1.27 -7.10
N GLY A 74 -1.47 1.49 -5.99
CA GLY A 74 -0.19 2.19 -5.98
C GLY A 74 0.37 2.33 -4.57
N PHE A 75 1.59 2.86 -4.50
CA PHE A 75 2.22 3.17 -3.23
C PHE A 75 3.27 4.28 -3.40
N ILE A 76 3.62 4.91 -2.29
CA ILE A 76 4.82 5.74 -2.16
C ILE A 76 5.58 5.27 -0.94
N SER A 77 6.90 5.19 -1.03
CA SER A 77 7.76 4.86 0.09
C SER A 77 8.84 5.93 0.25
N LEU A 78 8.96 6.46 1.47
CA LEU A 78 9.93 7.48 1.83
C LEU A 78 10.99 6.85 2.73
N GLY A 79 12.25 6.91 2.33
CA GLY A 79 13.37 6.47 3.16
C GLY A 79 13.54 7.38 4.37
N VAL A 80 13.53 6.80 5.57
CA VAL A 80 13.79 7.51 6.82
C VAL A 80 15.26 7.34 7.13
N LYS A 81 16.10 8.20 6.55
CA LYS A 81 17.51 8.24 6.92
C LYS A 81 17.63 9.08 8.19
N SER A 82 17.77 8.42 9.34
CA SER A 82 18.31 9.11 10.52
C SER A 82 19.80 9.34 10.24
N VAL A 83 20.16 10.59 9.98
CA VAL A 83 21.54 11.08 10.08
C VAL A 83 21.94 11.19 11.54
#